data_AF-A0A3S0CFK3-F1
#
_entry.id   AF-A0A3S0CFK3-F1
#
_cell.length_a   1.000
_cell.length_b   1.000
_cell.length_c   1.000
_cell.angle_alpha   90.00
_cell.angle_beta   90.00
_cell.angle_gamma   90.00
#
_symmetry.space_group_name_H-M   'P 1'
#
loop_
_entity.id
_entity.type
_entity.pdbx_description
1 polymer ?
#
loop_
_entity_poly.entity_id
_entity_poly.type
_entity_poly.pdbx_seq_one_letter_code
_entity_poly.pdbx_strand_id
1 'polypeptide(L)'
;MCRNIRTLFNFEPPATEVEIRDAALQFVRKLSGFHVPSQANAAAFEHAVQAISAEARSLIASLTTTAEPRNREIEAAKARARAAERYGRPA
;
A
#
# COMPACT_ATOMS: atom_id res chain seq x y z
N MET A 1 7.87 -9.48 8.35
CA MET A 1 7.60 -9.66 6.91
C MET A 1 6.84 -8.44 6.42
N CYS A 2 7.44 -7.63 5.54
CA CYS A 2 6.86 -6.37 5.05
C CYS A 2 5.49 -6.65 4.42
N ARG A 3 4.43 -6.01 4.92
CA ARG A 3 3.10 -6.16 4.36
C ARG A 3 3.13 -5.64 2.92
N ASN A 4 2.61 -6.43 1.99
CA ASN A 4 2.54 -6.10 0.56
C ASN A 4 2.09 -4.66 0.36
N ILE A 5 2.94 -3.84 -0.24
CA ILE A 5 2.53 -2.57 -0.84
C ILE A 5 1.44 -2.91 -1.85
N ARG A 6 0.23 -2.39 -1.65
CA ARG A 6 -0.94 -2.70 -2.49
C ARG A 6 -1.00 -1.73 -3.66
N THR A 7 -1.59 -2.18 -4.76
CA THR A 7 -1.97 -1.28 -5.87
C THR A 7 -3.05 -0.31 -5.37
N LEU A 8 -2.85 0.99 -5.61
CA LEU A 8 -3.77 2.07 -5.21
C LEU A 8 -4.45 2.77 -6.40
N PHE A 9 -3.93 2.58 -7.61
CA PHE A 9 -4.49 3.19 -8.82
C PHE A 9 -5.77 2.48 -9.30
N ASN A 10 -6.67 3.25 -9.93
CA ASN A 10 -7.91 2.81 -10.57
C ASN A 10 -8.89 2.10 -9.61
N PHE A 11 -9.21 2.75 -8.48
CA PHE A 11 -10.23 2.29 -7.54
C PHE A 11 -11.36 3.31 -7.39
N GLU A 12 -12.57 2.81 -7.16
CA GLU A 12 -13.74 3.58 -6.73
C GLU A 12 -14.20 3.06 -5.35
N PRO A 13 -14.15 3.88 -4.29
CA PRO A 13 -13.64 5.26 -4.25
C PRO A 13 -12.11 5.36 -4.45
N PRO A 14 -11.56 6.54 -4.80
CA PRO A 14 -10.12 6.78 -4.97
C PRO A 14 -9.31 6.56 -3.69
N ALA A 15 -8.05 6.14 -3.84
CA ALA A 15 -7.13 5.86 -2.73
C ALA A 15 -7.06 7.03 -1.73
N THR A 16 -7.16 6.70 -0.44
CA THR A 16 -7.11 7.68 0.63
C THR A 16 -5.67 8.07 0.98
N GLU A 17 -5.50 9.23 1.59
CA GLU A 17 -4.20 9.69 2.07
C GLU A 17 -3.54 8.74 3.07
N VAL A 18 -4.36 8.08 3.90
CA VAL A 18 -3.87 7.09 4.87
C VAL A 18 -3.30 5.88 4.14
N GLU A 19 -3.96 5.38 3.09
CA GLU A 19 -3.46 4.24 2.31
C GLU A 19 -2.18 4.57 1.55
N ILE A 20 -2.08 5.80 1.02
CA ILE A 20 -0.86 6.28 0.35
C ILE A 20 0.29 6.38 1.35
N ARG A 21 0.04 6.97 2.53
CA ARG A 21 1.05 7.06 3.60
C ARG A 21 1.48 5.70 4.11
N ASP A 22 0.55 4.77 4.27
CA ASP A 22 0.85 3.40 4.70
C ASP A 22 1.70 2.67 3.66
N ALA A 23 1.42 2.85 2.37
CA ALA A 23 2.24 2.29 1.29
C ALA A 23 3.66 2.88 1.31
N ALA A 24 3.80 4.19 1.46
CA ALA A 24 5.09 4.86 1.59
C ALA A 24 5.87 4.35 2.82
N LEU A 25 5.20 4.20 3.97
CA LEU A 25 5.80 3.63 5.18
C LEU A 25 6.32 2.22 4.95
N GLN A 26 5.55 1.34 4.31
CA GLN A 26 6.02 -0.01 3.99
C GLN A 26 7.21 0.00 3.03
N PHE A 27 7.23 0.91 2.05
CA PHE A 27 8.35 1.08 1.14
C PHE A 27 9.63 1.49 1.89
N VAL A 28 9.55 2.51 2.75
CA VAL A 28 10.70 2.98 3.54
C VAL A 28 11.20 1.89 4.49
N ARG A 29 10.30 1.14 5.14
CA ARG A 29 10.68 -0.04 5.96
C ARG A 29 11.41 -1.10 5.15
N LYS A 30 10.91 -1.39 3.93
CA LYS A 30 11.50 -2.39 3.05
C LYS A 30 12.90 -1.98 2.58
N LEU A 31 13.09 -0.70 2.26
CA LEU A 31 14.37 -0.17 1.80
C LEU A 31 15.40 -0.06 2.93
N SER A 32 14.98 0.44 4.10
CA SER A 32 15.86 0.62 5.26
C SER A 32 16.18 -0.67 6.02
N GLY A 33 15.33 -1.70 5.89
CA GLY A 33 15.42 -2.91 6.71
C GLY A 33 14.91 -2.72 8.15
N PHE A 34 14.48 -1.51 8.52
CA PHE A 34 13.97 -1.20 9.86
C PHE A 34 12.45 -1.34 9.90
N HIS A 35 11.93 -2.06 10.90
CA HIS A 35 10.50 -1.98 11.20
C HIS A 35 10.16 -0.74 12.04
N VAL A 36 11.07 -0.39 12.94
CA VAL A 36 11.05 0.82 13.78
C VAL A 36 12.44 1.46 13.68
N PRO A 37 12.55 2.72 13.25
CA PRO A 37 13.85 3.39 13.18
C PRO A 37 14.41 3.63 14.59
N SER A 38 15.73 3.71 14.71
CA SER A 38 16.38 4.21 15.93
C SER A 38 16.06 5.69 16.14
N GLN A 39 16.22 6.19 17.37
CA GLN A 39 16.00 7.61 17.69
C GLN A 39 16.83 8.53 16.79
N ALA A 40 18.08 8.18 16.51
CA ALA A 40 18.97 8.93 15.64
C ALA A 40 18.47 9.01 14.18
N ASN A 41 17.78 7.96 13.71
CA ASN A 41 17.30 7.88 12.32
C ASN A 41 15.83 8.31 12.16
N ALA A 42 15.11 8.60 13.25
CA ALA A 42 13.68 8.87 13.22
C ALA A 42 13.31 10.04 12.28
N ALA A 43 14.09 11.13 12.32
CA ALA A 43 13.83 12.30 11.47
C ALA A 43 14.00 11.99 9.97
N ALA A 44 15.09 11.30 9.60
CA ALA A 44 15.34 10.89 8.21
C ALA A 44 14.27 9.90 7.72
N PHE A 45 13.86 8.99 8.58
CA PHE A 45 12.82 8.01 8.29
C PHE A 45 11.46 8.67 8.03
N GLU A 46 11.01 9.54 8.93
CA GLU A 46 9.74 10.27 8.74
C GLU A 46 9.77 11.18 7.51
N HIS A 47 10.89 11.89 7.27
CA HIS A 47 11.04 12.72 6.07
C HIS A 47 10.88 11.91 4.78
N ALA A 48 11.52 10.73 4.70
CA ALA A 48 11.38 9.84 3.55
C ALA A 48 9.92 9.38 3.36
N VAL A 49 9.22 9.02 4.43
CA VAL A 49 7.80 8.63 4.36
C VAL A 49 6.95 9.78 3.84
N GLN A 50 7.16 11.02 4.30
CA GLN A 50 6.40 12.18 3.80
C GLN A 50 6.64 12.44 2.31
N ALA A 51 7.91 12.49 1.90
CA ALA A 51 8.27 12.77 0.51
C ALA A 51 7.69 11.71 -0.44
N ILE A 52 7.84 10.43 -0.10
CA ILE A 52 7.31 9.34 -0.93
C ILE A 52 5.78 9.35 -0.96
N SER A 53 5.12 9.70 0.15
CA SER A 53 3.65 9.84 0.17
C SER A 53 3.19 10.94 -0.79
N ALA A 54 3.86 12.09 -0.80
CA ALA A 54 3.53 13.19 -1.70
C ALA A 54 3.75 12.83 -3.17
N GLU A 55 4.88 12.20 -3.50
CA GLU A 55 5.18 11.72 -4.85
C GLU A 55 4.20 10.64 -5.31
N ALA A 56 3.86 9.69 -4.42
CA ALA A 56 2.89 8.65 -4.73
C ALA A 56 1.49 9.23 -4.99
N ARG A 57 1.06 10.25 -4.24
CA ARG A 57 -0.19 10.97 -4.49
C ARG A 57 -0.18 11.63 -5.87
N SER A 58 0.89 12.35 -6.19
CA SER A 58 1.07 13.01 -7.50
C SER A 58 1.04 12.01 -8.65
N LEU A 59 1.73 10.88 -8.49
CA LEU A 59 1.71 9.79 -9.47
C LEU A 59 0.29 9.24 -9.65
N ILE A 60 -0.39 8.84 -8.59
CA ILE A 60 -1.74 8.24 -8.69
C ILE A 60 -2.73 9.21 -9.33
N ALA A 61 -2.65 10.51 -9.02
CA ALA A 61 -3.52 11.53 -9.60
C ALA A 61 -3.23 11.82 -11.08
N SER A 62 -2.00 11.59 -11.55
CA SER A 62 -1.59 11.85 -12.95
C SER A 62 -1.79 10.65 -13.88
N LEU A 63 -1.95 9.45 -13.33
CA LEU A 63 -2.23 8.25 -14.12
C LEU A 63 -3.65 8.27 -14.69
N THR A 64 -3.79 7.91 -15.96
CA THR A 64 -5.08 7.77 -16.66
C THR A 64 -5.23 6.36 -17.21
N THR A 65 -6.45 5.83 -17.24
CA THR A 65 -6.74 4.54 -17.85
C THR A 65 -8.14 4.50 -18.45
N THR A 66 -8.33 3.65 -19.45
CA THR A 66 -9.65 3.34 -20.03
C THR A 66 -10.33 2.15 -19.34
N ALA A 67 -9.63 1.46 -18.43
CA ALA A 67 -10.18 0.33 -17.70
C ALA A 67 -11.22 0.77 -16.66
N GLU A 68 -12.24 -0.05 -16.44
CA GLU A 68 -13.23 0.21 -15.39
C GLU A 68 -12.58 0.26 -14.00
N PRO A 69 -13.00 1.19 -13.12
CA PRO A 69 -12.51 1.27 -11.75
C PRO A 69 -12.79 0.00 -10.95
N ARG A 70 -11.83 -0.39 -10.12
CA ARG A 70 -11.94 -1.56 -9.24
C ARG A 70 -12.61 -1.17 -7.93
N ASN A 71 -13.44 -2.05 -7.39
CA ASN A 71 -13.98 -1.87 -6.04
C ASN A 71 -13.11 -2.60 -5.01
N ARG A 72 -12.69 -1.90 -3.95
CA ARG A 72 -11.80 -2.46 -2.92
C ARG A 72 -12.41 -3.62 -2.14
N GLU A 73 -13.70 -3.56 -1.83
CA GLU A 73 -14.39 -4.61 -1.07
C GLU A 73 -14.46 -5.90 -1.86
N ILE A 74 -14.75 -5.79 -3.17
CA ILE A 74 -14.75 -6.92 -4.11
C ILE A 74 -13.35 -7.52 -4.21
N GLU A 75 -12.31 -6.70 -4.36
CA GLU A 75 -10.93 -7.19 -4.46
C GLU A 75 -10.44 -7.82 -3.15
N ALA A 76 -10.84 -7.27 -2.00
CA ALA A 76 -10.57 -7.86 -0.70
C ALA A 76 -11.31 -9.20 -0.52
N ALA A 77 -12.57 -9.30 -0.95
CA ALA A 77 -13.33 -10.54 -0.91
C ALA A 77 -12.71 -11.62 -1.79
N LYS A 78 -12.33 -11.29 -3.03
CA LYS A 78 -11.59 -12.19 -3.92
C LYS A 78 -10.27 -12.64 -3.30
N ALA A 79 -9.54 -11.75 -2.63
CA ALA A 79 -8.31 -12.10 -1.94
C ALA A 79 -8.54 -13.07 -0.77
N ARG A 80 -9.62 -12.87 0.01
CA ARG A 80 -10.03 -13.79 1.08
C ARG A 80 -10.43 -15.17 0.56
N ALA A 81 -11.22 -15.21 -0.52
CA ALA A 81 -11.63 -16.47 -1.15
C ALA A 81 -10.41 -17.29 -1.63
N ARG A 82 -9.48 -16.65 -2.35
CA ARG A 82 -8.22 -17.30 -2.78
C ARG A 82 -7.37 -17.79 -1.60
N ALA A 83 -7.34 -17.05 -0.49
CA ALA A 83 -6.65 -17.48 0.72
C ALA A 83 -7.33 -18.69 1.37
N ALA A 84 -8.66 -18.73 1.39
CA ALA A 84 -9.42 -19.87 1.89
C ALA A 84 -9.21 -21.12 1.03
N GLU A 85 -9.13 -21.00 -0.29
CA GLU A 85 -8.78 -22.14 -1.18
C GLU A 85 -7.36 -22.66 -0.92
N ARG A 86 -6.41 -21.75 -0.69
CA ARG A 86 -4.99 -22.11 -0.54
C ARG A 86 -4.65 -22.67 0.85
N TYR A 87 -5.32 -22.17 1.90
CA TYR A 87 -4.97 -22.47 3.29
C TYR A 87 -6.13 -23.13 4.06
N GLY A 88 -7.29 -23.30 3.45
CA GLY A 88 -8.39 -24.08 4.00
C GLY A 88 -7.98 -25.54 4.09
N ARG A 89 -7.86 -26.04 5.31
CA ARG A 89 -7.60 -27.45 5.57
C ARG A 89 -8.76 -28.27 4.97
N PRO A 90 -8.51 -29.33 4.18
CA PRO A 90 -9.58 -30.24 3.78
C PRO A 90 -10.19 -30.87 5.04
N ALA A 91 -11.51 -31.01 5.04
CA ALA A 91 -12.26 -31.67 6.11
C ALA A 91 -11.81 -33.13 6.28
#